data_AF-A0A383VEK1-F1
#
_entry.id   AF-A0A383VEK1-F1
#
_cell.length_a   1.000
_cell.length_b   1.000
_cell.length_c   1.000
_cell.angle_alpha   90.00
_cell.angle_beta   90.00
_cell.angle_gamma   90.00
#
_symmetry.space_group_name_H-M   'P 1'
#
loop_
_entity.id
_entity.type
_entity.pdbx_description
1 polymer ?
#
loop_
_entity_poly.entity_id
_entity_poly.type
_entity_poly.pdbx_seq_one_letter_code
_entity_poly.pdbx_strand_id
1 'polypeptide(L)'
;MWSTGAAVVQQTPDSLPPDSPYAGRYLVHFNTGQIAHVRPERLLPVLQQPKLILVTAATEDYRRLARSQVSSSDVVLELGCSYGMATNMLAEHAAAVVGTDNSEEAVAEARKRYPHVRFEIADVLDQPAAVLDIARGCSSSKSSSSSSGGAADQPANSAAGGTSKCIYNSSSSSSSGQQCNVVFADIGGNRQLEALLRLLPWVLKHIKPRLLVVKSEELAAAAERQLQQQQQQQQQQQQHKQQQQHIGVLQAQQADGQQLLPQVAQLRDGMQQLQQQLQAATLSRGAAGGGVVAAAAACAEPNGRSTDNAGNSSSSQSQEQQQHQQSSSAGAAAAAGQILNPQAWWDWLEVQCGLNPLLHTGRAEPWFLQAREQGFVKNPLRYPQRFTADGTRICRPHNYDRCLKIATCGFDHVHCHHCGAAGHRALDCHITA
;
A
#
# COMPACT_ATOMS: atom_id res chain seq x y z
N MET A 1 2.72 17.97 -20.38
CA MET A 1 3.64 16.96 -20.95
C MET A 1 4.22 16.18 -19.78
N TRP A 2 3.89 14.90 -19.63
CA TRP A 2 4.34 14.10 -18.49
C TRP A 2 5.56 13.31 -18.95
N SER A 3 6.76 13.63 -18.44
CA SER A 3 7.97 12.86 -18.72
C SER A 3 8.09 11.75 -17.69
N THR A 4 7.68 10.55 -18.06
CA THR A 4 8.08 9.33 -17.34
C THR A 4 9.52 8.99 -17.75
N GLY A 5 10.35 8.42 -16.88
CA GLY A 5 11.75 8.09 -17.23
C GLY A 5 11.93 7.20 -18.47
N ALA A 6 10.83 6.62 -18.99
CA ALA A 6 10.79 5.81 -20.19
C ALA A 6 10.02 6.43 -21.38
N ALA A 7 9.15 7.42 -21.16
CA ALA A 7 8.31 7.99 -22.22
C ALA A 7 7.70 9.35 -21.87
N VAL A 8 7.46 10.17 -22.89
CA VAL A 8 6.67 11.39 -22.80
C VAL A 8 5.23 11.11 -23.22
N VAL A 9 4.28 11.41 -22.33
CA VAL A 9 2.84 11.26 -22.62
C VAL A 9 2.28 12.60 -23.08
N GLN A 10 1.70 12.58 -24.29
CA GLN A 10 0.91 13.65 -24.84
C GLN A 10 -0.55 13.17 -24.94
N GLN A 11 -1.47 13.92 -24.36
CA GLN A 11 -2.89 13.67 -24.59
C GLN A 11 -3.14 13.85 -26.09
N THR A 12 -3.70 12.83 -26.75
CA THR A 12 -4.16 13.01 -28.12
C THR A 12 -5.17 14.15 -28.13
N PRO A 13 -5.14 15.03 -29.15
CA PRO A 13 -6.18 16.03 -29.31
C PRO A 13 -7.56 15.38 -29.24
N ASP A 14 -8.50 16.02 -28.54
CA ASP A 14 -9.91 15.59 -28.49
C ASP A 14 -10.57 15.59 -29.90
N SER A 15 -9.87 16.09 -30.91
CA SER A 15 -10.30 16.20 -32.31
C SER A 15 -10.12 14.94 -33.15
N LEU A 16 -9.73 13.79 -32.56
CA LEU A 16 -9.79 12.53 -33.31
C LEU A 16 -11.26 12.18 -33.57
N PRO A 17 -11.64 11.74 -34.79
CA PRO A 17 -13.00 11.28 -35.05
C PRO A 17 -13.42 10.21 -34.03
N PRO A 18 -14.69 10.19 -33.58
CA PRO A 18 -15.20 9.17 -32.65
C PRO A 18 -14.93 7.73 -33.12
N ASP A 19 -14.90 7.53 -34.43
CA ASP A 19 -14.71 6.25 -35.09
C ASP A 19 -13.22 5.86 -35.23
N SER A 20 -12.31 6.75 -34.81
CA SER A 20 -10.87 6.48 -34.83
C SER A 20 -10.55 5.28 -33.94
N PRO A 21 -9.73 4.31 -34.40
CA PRO A 21 -9.28 3.21 -33.55
C PRO A 21 -8.45 3.69 -32.34
N TYR A 22 -8.06 4.97 -32.33
CA TYR A 22 -7.27 5.62 -31.29
C TYR A 22 -8.09 6.58 -30.40
N ALA A 23 -9.42 6.68 -30.61
CA ALA A 23 -10.27 7.47 -29.73
C ALA A 23 -10.08 7.07 -28.26
N GLY A 24 -9.89 8.07 -27.39
CA GLY A 24 -9.63 7.88 -25.95
C GLY A 24 -8.25 7.31 -25.58
N ARG A 25 -7.29 7.23 -26.51
CA ARG A 25 -5.92 6.75 -26.24
C ARG A 25 -4.91 7.89 -26.18
N TYR A 26 -3.91 7.80 -25.34
CA TYR A 26 -2.80 8.76 -25.28
C TYR A 26 -1.76 8.48 -26.37
N LEU A 27 -1.18 9.54 -26.95
CA LEU A 27 -0.01 9.42 -27.81
C LEU A 27 1.24 9.41 -26.91
N VAL A 28 1.96 8.30 -26.94
CA VAL A 28 3.14 8.07 -26.09
C VAL A 28 4.39 8.04 -26.96
N HIS A 29 5.35 8.89 -26.61
CA HIS A 29 6.68 8.93 -27.21
C HIS A 29 7.66 8.21 -26.29
N PHE A 30 8.09 7.02 -26.67
CA PHE A 30 9.06 6.26 -25.90
C PHE A 30 10.48 6.83 -26.06
N ASN A 31 11.32 6.62 -25.06
CA ASN A 31 12.74 6.99 -25.11
C ASN A 31 13.53 6.25 -26.22
N THR A 32 12.99 5.13 -26.71
CA THR A 32 13.50 4.41 -27.89
C THR A 32 13.24 5.14 -29.22
N GLY A 33 12.49 6.25 -29.19
CA GLY A 33 12.00 6.96 -30.38
C GLY A 33 10.72 6.36 -30.97
N GLN A 34 10.23 5.24 -30.44
CA GLN A 34 8.94 4.68 -30.84
C GLN A 34 7.79 5.60 -30.42
N ILE A 35 6.71 5.59 -31.20
CA ILE A 35 5.49 6.33 -30.90
C ILE A 35 4.32 5.36 -30.97
N ALA A 36 3.45 5.36 -29.95
CA ALA A 36 2.25 4.52 -29.95
C ALA A 36 1.04 5.19 -29.31
N HIS A 37 -0.15 4.80 -29.75
CA HIS A 37 -1.40 5.16 -29.10
C HIS A 37 -1.74 4.13 -28.01
N VAL A 38 -1.64 4.55 -26.74
CA VAL A 38 -1.77 3.69 -25.56
C VAL A 38 -3.04 4.02 -24.81
N ARG A 39 -3.75 2.98 -24.35
CA ARG A 39 -4.95 3.20 -23.54
C ARG A 39 -4.58 3.77 -22.16
N PRO A 40 -5.34 4.71 -21.59
CA PRO A 40 -5.06 5.33 -20.30
C PRO A 40 -4.76 4.31 -19.19
N GLU A 41 -5.54 3.23 -19.12
CA GLU A 41 -5.42 2.17 -18.12
C GLU A 41 -4.14 1.30 -18.24
N ARG A 42 -3.39 1.47 -19.33
CA ARG A 42 -2.08 0.83 -19.54
C ARG A 42 -0.92 1.75 -19.18
N LEU A 43 -1.18 3.02 -18.88
CA LEU A 43 -0.16 3.94 -18.42
C LEU A 43 0.03 3.77 -16.91
N LEU A 44 1.28 3.65 -16.49
CA LEU A 44 1.66 3.66 -15.09
C LEU A 44 2.52 4.90 -14.83
N PRO A 45 2.21 5.70 -13.80
CA PRO A 45 3.08 6.79 -13.42
C PRO A 45 4.44 6.23 -12.96
N VAL A 46 5.52 6.90 -13.37
CA VAL A 46 6.84 6.61 -12.83
C VAL A 46 6.99 7.37 -11.53
N LEU A 47 7.18 6.62 -10.45
CA LEU A 47 7.21 7.18 -9.11
C LEU A 47 8.64 7.62 -8.79
N GLN A 48 8.84 8.94 -8.69
CA GLN A 48 10.12 9.53 -8.33
C GLN A 48 10.15 9.81 -6.83
N GLN A 49 10.60 8.82 -6.06
CA GLN A 49 10.89 8.96 -4.64
C GLN A 49 12.29 8.42 -4.32
N PRO A 50 13.02 9.00 -3.35
CA PRO A 50 14.40 8.60 -3.04
C PRO A 50 14.49 7.15 -2.54
N LYS A 51 13.45 6.67 -1.85
CA LYS A 51 13.29 5.29 -1.42
C LYS A 51 11.82 4.90 -1.56
N LEU A 52 11.55 3.87 -2.33
CA LEU A 52 10.19 3.44 -2.65
C LEU A 52 10.05 1.94 -2.47
N ILE A 53 8.98 1.52 -1.79
CA ILE A 53 8.57 0.12 -1.69
C ILE A 53 7.22 -0.01 -2.38
N LEU A 54 7.14 -0.86 -3.39
CA LEU A 54 5.91 -1.18 -4.10
C LEU A 54 5.53 -2.62 -3.80
N VAL A 55 4.28 -2.84 -3.39
CA VAL A 55 3.75 -4.16 -3.12
C VAL A 55 2.69 -4.48 -4.16
N THR A 56 2.72 -5.70 -4.70
CA THR A 56 1.73 -6.18 -5.64
C THR A 56 1.34 -7.62 -5.35
N ALA A 57 0.07 -7.98 -5.57
CA ALA A 57 -0.39 -9.36 -5.44
C ALA A 57 -0.11 -10.18 -6.71
N ALA A 58 -0.21 -9.57 -7.89
CA ALA A 58 -0.29 -10.28 -9.17
C ALA A 58 1.04 -10.28 -9.94
N THR A 59 1.32 -11.41 -10.61
CA THR A 59 2.47 -11.54 -11.54
C THR A 59 2.42 -10.51 -12.67
N GLU A 60 1.22 -10.19 -13.16
CA GLU A 60 1.06 -9.23 -14.25
C GLU A 60 1.55 -7.84 -13.82
N ASP A 61 1.11 -7.37 -12.66
CA ASP A 61 1.49 -6.07 -12.11
C ASP A 61 2.97 -6.01 -11.75
N TYR A 62 3.52 -7.08 -11.17
CA TYR A 62 4.96 -7.20 -10.92
C TYR A 62 5.78 -6.99 -12.20
N ARG A 63 5.38 -7.63 -13.31
CA ARG A 63 6.02 -7.44 -14.63
C ARG A 63 5.75 -6.07 -15.24
N ARG A 64 4.58 -5.47 -14.99
CA ARG A 64 4.29 -4.09 -15.40
C ARG A 64 5.19 -3.09 -14.67
N LEU A 65 5.47 -3.31 -13.38
CA LEU A 65 6.41 -2.51 -12.59
C LEU A 65 7.86 -2.69 -13.07
N ALA A 66 8.26 -3.91 -13.45
CA ALA A 66 9.58 -4.18 -14.04
C ALA A 66 9.85 -3.34 -15.31
N ARG A 67 8.83 -3.12 -16.15
CA ARG A 67 8.94 -2.30 -17.37
C ARG A 67 8.86 -0.80 -17.14
N SER A 68 8.20 -0.37 -16.06
CA SER A 68 7.87 1.05 -15.85
C SER A 68 8.75 1.75 -14.83
N GLN A 69 9.22 1.07 -13.78
CA GLN A 69 9.91 1.70 -12.65
C GLN A 69 11.45 1.57 -12.70
N VAL A 70 11.96 0.92 -13.76
CA VAL A 70 13.37 0.67 -14.00
C VAL A 70 13.86 1.52 -15.17
N SER A 71 15.11 1.97 -15.07
CA SER A 71 15.78 2.86 -16.03
C SER A 71 17.16 2.32 -16.39
N SER A 72 17.75 2.86 -17.46
CA SER A 72 19.05 2.44 -17.98
C SER A 72 20.24 2.71 -17.07
N SER A 73 20.04 3.45 -15.97
CA SER A 73 21.05 3.65 -14.92
C SER A 73 20.98 2.64 -13.77
N ASP A 74 19.95 1.80 -13.73
CA ASP A 74 19.72 0.89 -12.61
C ASP A 74 20.52 -0.40 -12.71
N VAL A 75 20.97 -0.88 -11.55
CA VAL A 75 21.56 -2.19 -11.36
C VAL A 75 20.59 -2.99 -10.50
N VAL A 76 19.99 -4.02 -11.09
CA VAL A 76 18.84 -4.71 -10.52
C VAL A 76 19.22 -6.08 -9.98
N LEU A 77 18.79 -6.38 -8.76
CA LEU A 77 18.75 -7.75 -8.23
C LEU A 77 17.32 -8.25 -8.22
N GLU A 78 17.08 -9.42 -8.81
CA GLU A 78 15.80 -10.13 -8.63
C GLU A 78 15.97 -11.34 -7.70
N LEU A 79 15.14 -11.40 -6.67
CA LEU A 79 15.04 -12.50 -5.71
C LEU A 79 13.85 -13.38 -6.08
N GLY A 80 14.11 -14.67 -6.36
CA GLY A 80 13.10 -15.61 -6.84
C GLY A 80 12.80 -15.44 -8.33
N CYS A 81 13.82 -15.52 -9.19
CA CYS A 81 13.66 -15.29 -10.62
C CYS A 81 12.90 -16.38 -11.37
N SER A 82 12.71 -17.56 -10.77
CA SER A 82 12.10 -18.73 -11.41
C SER A 82 12.76 -19.00 -12.78
N TYR A 83 11.98 -19.21 -13.83
CA TYR A 83 12.45 -19.43 -15.20
C TYR A 83 12.92 -18.15 -15.93
N GLY A 84 13.13 -17.04 -15.23
CA GLY A 84 13.84 -15.85 -15.74
C GLY A 84 13.02 -14.87 -16.59
N MET A 85 11.71 -15.08 -16.75
CA MET A 85 10.87 -14.22 -17.62
C MET A 85 10.85 -12.75 -17.16
N ALA A 86 10.67 -12.51 -15.87
CA ALA A 86 10.66 -11.15 -15.32
C ALA A 86 12.08 -10.54 -15.34
N THR A 87 13.10 -11.34 -15.05
CA THR A 87 14.52 -10.94 -15.11
C THR A 87 14.92 -10.47 -16.50
N ASN A 88 14.46 -11.17 -17.55
CA ASN A 88 14.69 -10.76 -18.93
C ASN A 88 14.04 -9.40 -19.22
N MET A 89 12.80 -9.18 -18.79
CA MET A 89 12.15 -7.86 -18.94
C MET A 89 12.92 -6.75 -18.21
N LEU A 90 13.44 -7.04 -17.02
CA LEU A 90 14.30 -6.09 -16.29
C LEU A 90 15.57 -5.77 -17.08
N ALA A 91 16.19 -6.78 -17.71
CA ALA A 91 17.43 -6.64 -18.47
C ALA A 91 17.29 -5.76 -19.73
N GLU A 92 16.09 -5.68 -20.30
CA GLU A 92 15.78 -4.77 -21.42
C GLU A 92 15.81 -3.30 -21.03
N HIS A 93 15.63 -2.98 -19.73
CA HIS A 93 15.50 -1.61 -19.24
C HIS A 93 16.65 -1.15 -18.34
N ALA A 94 17.34 -2.07 -17.67
CA ALA A 94 18.37 -1.78 -16.69
C ALA A 94 19.79 -1.67 -17.28
N ALA A 95 20.72 -1.07 -16.53
CA ALA A 95 22.15 -1.10 -16.85
C ALA A 95 22.71 -2.53 -16.75
N ALA A 96 22.32 -3.24 -15.70
CA ALA A 96 22.68 -4.63 -15.42
C ALA A 96 21.61 -5.29 -14.53
N VAL A 97 21.45 -6.60 -14.68
CA VAL A 97 20.50 -7.40 -13.90
C VAL A 97 21.12 -8.73 -13.51
N VAL A 98 20.84 -9.18 -12.30
CA VAL A 98 21.07 -10.57 -11.87
C VAL A 98 19.81 -11.14 -11.24
N GLY A 99 19.36 -12.28 -11.76
CA GLY A 99 18.28 -13.07 -11.17
C GLY A 99 18.83 -14.16 -10.25
N THR A 100 18.23 -14.34 -9.08
CA THR A 100 18.58 -15.42 -8.15
C THR A 100 17.39 -16.31 -7.87
N ASP A 101 17.60 -17.62 -7.80
CA ASP A 101 16.59 -18.57 -7.38
C ASP A 101 17.23 -19.73 -6.60
N ASN A 102 16.45 -20.41 -5.76
CA ASN A 102 16.94 -21.56 -5.01
C ASN A 102 16.78 -22.88 -5.78
N SER A 103 16.02 -22.88 -6.86
CA SER A 103 15.86 -24.02 -7.76
C SER A 103 16.95 -24.03 -8.83
N GLU A 104 17.88 -24.97 -8.71
CA GLU A 104 18.93 -25.21 -9.72
C GLU A 104 18.35 -25.49 -11.11
N GLU A 105 17.25 -26.23 -11.19
CA GLU A 105 16.52 -26.49 -12.43
C GLU A 105 16.02 -25.19 -13.09
N ALA A 106 15.37 -24.33 -12.30
CA ALA A 106 14.81 -23.08 -12.81
C ALA A 106 15.93 -22.15 -13.31
N VAL A 107 17.05 -22.04 -12.57
CA VAL A 107 18.22 -21.26 -12.97
C VAL A 107 18.86 -21.83 -14.23
N ALA A 108 19.02 -23.15 -14.34
CA ALA A 108 19.61 -23.78 -15.53
C ALA A 108 18.77 -23.51 -16.79
N GLU A 109 17.45 -23.66 -16.69
CA GLU A 109 16.53 -23.36 -17.79
C GLU A 109 16.48 -21.86 -18.12
N ALA A 110 16.53 -20.98 -17.11
CA ALA A 110 16.60 -19.53 -17.31
C ALA A 110 17.87 -19.13 -18.08
N ARG A 111 19.04 -19.69 -17.72
CA ARG A 111 20.32 -19.46 -18.42
C ARG A 111 20.26 -19.92 -19.88
N LYS A 112 19.64 -21.07 -20.13
CA LYS A 112 19.44 -21.59 -21.50
C LYS A 112 18.53 -20.67 -22.32
N ARG A 113 17.45 -20.20 -21.71
CA ARG A 113 16.43 -19.37 -22.37
C ARG A 113 16.88 -17.94 -22.62
N TYR A 114 17.63 -17.37 -21.68
CA TYR A 114 18.09 -15.97 -21.71
C TYR A 114 19.61 -15.90 -21.48
N PRO A 115 20.43 -16.37 -22.44
CA PRO A 115 21.88 -16.49 -22.27
C PRO A 115 22.62 -15.14 -22.12
N HIS A 116 21.95 -14.03 -22.42
CA HIS A 116 22.47 -12.68 -22.26
C HIS A 116 22.19 -12.09 -20.86
N VAL A 117 21.43 -12.80 -20.01
CA VAL A 117 21.07 -12.39 -18.64
C VAL A 117 21.83 -13.25 -17.64
N ARG A 118 22.31 -12.62 -16.56
CA ARG A 118 23.00 -13.33 -15.48
C ARG A 118 21.97 -13.95 -14.52
N PHE A 119 22.11 -15.24 -14.27
CA PHE A 119 21.35 -15.94 -13.24
C PHE A 119 22.30 -16.66 -12.28
N GLU A 120 21.96 -16.73 -11.00
CA GLU A 120 22.74 -17.38 -9.95
C GLU A 120 21.85 -18.25 -9.06
N ILE A 121 22.37 -19.38 -8.59
CA ILE A 121 21.69 -20.23 -7.62
C ILE A 121 21.96 -19.66 -6.23
N ALA A 122 20.94 -19.14 -5.56
CA ALA A 122 21.03 -18.65 -4.20
C ALA A 122 19.65 -18.66 -3.54
N ASP A 123 19.60 -19.13 -2.29
CA ASP A 123 18.41 -18.97 -1.44
C ASP A 123 18.67 -17.78 -0.50
N VAL A 124 17.94 -16.69 -0.66
CA VAL A 124 18.14 -15.48 0.15
C VAL A 124 17.80 -15.69 1.63
N LEU A 125 16.94 -16.65 1.96
CA LEU A 125 16.54 -16.95 3.33
C LEU A 125 17.59 -17.81 4.04
N ASP A 126 18.22 -18.73 3.30
CA ASP A 126 19.25 -19.63 3.86
C ASP A 126 20.68 -19.09 3.71
N GLN A 127 20.94 -18.28 2.67
CA GLN A 127 22.27 -17.81 2.25
C GLN A 127 22.30 -16.29 1.96
N PRO A 128 21.85 -15.43 2.90
CA PRO A 128 21.79 -13.98 2.67
C PRO A 128 23.15 -13.35 2.34
N ALA A 129 24.24 -13.84 2.95
CA ALA A 129 25.59 -13.35 2.66
C ALA A 129 25.99 -13.58 1.20
N ALA A 130 25.69 -14.76 0.64
CA ALA A 130 25.98 -15.07 -0.76
C ALA A 130 25.18 -14.16 -1.71
N VAL A 131 23.91 -13.90 -1.39
CA VAL A 131 23.08 -12.95 -2.16
C VAL A 131 23.64 -11.54 -2.11
N LEU A 132 24.17 -11.11 -0.96
CA LEU A 132 24.80 -9.79 -0.83
C LEU A 132 26.06 -9.67 -1.69
N ASP A 133 26.87 -10.72 -1.78
CA ASP A 133 28.06 -10.75 -2.63
C ASP A 133 27.68 -10.72 -4.12
N ILE A 134 26.62 -11.46 -4.51
CA ILE A 134 26.04 -11.39 -5.86
C ILE A 134 25.58 -9.95 -6.18
N ALA A 135 24.87 -9.30 -5.26
CA ALA A 135 24.35 -7.95 -5.43
C ALA A 135 25.47 -6.90 -5.58
N ARG A 136 26.60 -7.09 -4.89
CA ARG A 136 27.79 -6.23 -5.01
C ARG A 136 28.53 -6.45 -6.34
N GLY A 137 28.51 -7.67 -6.87
CA GLY A 137 29.18 -8.03 -8.13
C GLY A 137 28.35 -7.80 -9.40
N CYS A 138 27.13 -7.25 -9.30
CA CYS A 138 26.17 -7.18 -10.41
C CYS A 138 26.61 -6.26 -11.57
N SER A 139 27.48 -5.29 -11.32
CA SER A 139 27.87 -4.27 -12.32
C SER A 139 28.91 -4.71 -13.35
N SER A 140 29.44 -5.93 -13.24
CA SER A 140 30.68 -6.36 -13.92
C SER A 140 30.48 -6.96 -15.32
N SER A 141 29.24 -7.14 -15.79
CA SER A 141 28.93 -8.12 -16.86
C SER A 141 28.81 -7.58 -18.29
N LYS A 142 28.98 -6.28 -18.56
CA LYS A 142 29.04 -5.79 -19.96
C LYS A 142 30.46 -5.92 -20.54
N SER A 143 30.99 -7.14 -20.60
CA SER A 143 32.11 -7.44 -21.49
C SER A 143 31.55 -7.61 -22.90
N SER A 144 31.79 -6.60 -23.74
CA SER A 144 31.55 -6.61 -25.18
C SER A 144 32.22 -7.83 -25.82
N SER A 145 31.42 -8.82 -26.21
CA SER A 145 31.83 -9.86 -27.15
C SER A 145 31.88 -9.28 -28.57
N SER A 146 32.89 -8.44 -28.84
CA SER A 146 33.33 -8.20 -30.20
C SER A 146 34.11 -9.42 -30.66
N SER A 147 33.44 -10.22 -31.47
CA SER A 147 33.93 -11.34 -32.26
C SER A 147 35.20 -11.00 -33.05
N SER A 148 36.26 -11.77 -32.83
CA SER A 148 37.24 -12.08 -33.87
C SER A 148 37.48 -13.59 -33.84
N GLY A 149 37.31 -14.22 -35.00
CA GLY A 149 37.27 -15.67 -35.14
C GLY A 149 38.65 -16.30 -35.07
N GLY A 150 38.67 -17.53 -34.54
CA GLY A 150 39.80 -18.44 -34.61
C GLY A 150 39.29 -19.85 -34.39
N ALA A 151 39.11 -20.59 -35.48
CA ALA A 151 38.78 -22.00 -35.48
C ALA A 151 40.04 -22.84 -35.24
N ALA A 152 39.95 -23.88 -34.39
CA ALA A 152 40.55 -25.20 -34.59
C ALA A 152 40.32 -26.11 -33.35
N ASP A 153 39.58 -27.20 -33.58
CA ASP A 153 39.86 -28.59 -33.21
C ASP A 153 40.52 -28.95 -31.85
N GLN A 154 39.79 -29.69 -31.00
CA GLN A 154 40.04 -31.12 -30.65
C GLN A 154 39.28 -31.57 -29.36
N PRO A 155 39.13 -32.90 -29.13
CA PRO A 155 37.85 -33.49 -28.68
C PRO A 155 37.78 -33.97 -27.23
N ALA A 156 36.54 -34.29 -26.86
CA ALA A 156 36.01 -35.08 -25.75
C ALA A 156 36.99 -35.89 -24.89
N ASN A 157 36.93 -35.68 -23.56
CA ASN A 157 36.75 -36.78 -22.62
C ASN A 157 36.35 -36.35 -21.20
N SER A 158 35.76 -37.30 -20.49
CA SER A 158 35.59 -37.44 -19.03
C SER A 158 34.44 -36.69 -18.32
N ALA A 159 33.41 -37.49 -18.05
CA ALA A 159 32.48 -37.36 -16.95
C ALA A 159 33.21 -37.43 -15.60
N ALA A 160 33.03 -36.42 -14.76
CA ALA A 160 33.10 -36.53 -13.30
C ALA A 160 32.34 -35.34 -12.71
N GLY A 161 31.26 -35.65 -11.97
CA GLY A 161 30.48 -34.66 -11.23
C GLY A 161 31.32 -34.04 -10.11
N GLY A 162 31.82 -32.83 -10.36
CA GLY A 162 32.39 -31.94 -9.35
C GLY A 162 31.44 -30.77 -9.14
N THR A 163 30.75 -30.73 -8.00
CA THR A 163 30.07 -29.52 -7.54
C THR A 163 31.13 -28.44 -7.36
N SER A 164 31.23 -27.54 -8.34
CA SER A 164 32.11 -26.37 -8.28
C SER A 164 31.62 -25.46 -7.16
N LYS A 165 32.16 -25.70 -5.97
CA LYS A 165 32.07 -24.78 -4.84
C LYS A 165 32.93 -23.59 -5.22
N CYS A 166 32.32 -22.57 -5.81
CA CYS A 166 32.97 -21.30 -6.11
C CYS A 166 33.42 -20.67 -4.79
N ILE A 167 34.66 -20.95 -4.39
CA ILE A 167 35.33 -20.20 -3.33
C ILE A 167 35.59 -18.82 -3.93
N TYR A 168 34.67 -17.89 -3.67
CA TYR A 168 34.86 -16.48 -4.00
C TYR A 168 36.02 -15.97 -3.16
N ASN A 169 37.20 -15.90 -3.77
CA ASN A 169 38.38 -15.35 -3.13
C ASN A 169 38.15 -13.85 -2.95
N SER A 170 37.83 -13.43 -1.73
CA SER A 170 37.53 -12.05 -1.36
C SER A 170 38.82 -11.21 -1.33
N SER A 171 39.48 -11.06 -2.47
CA SER A 171 40.60 -10.12 -2.60
C SER A 171 40.01 -8.71 -2.63
N SER A 172 40.15 -8.01 -1.50
CA SER A 172 39.71 -6.64 -1.20
C SER A 172 40.40 -5.59 -2.07
N SER A 173 40.19 -5.66 -3.39
CA SER A 173 40.48 -4.56 -4.30
C SER A 173 39.28 -3.61 -4.29
N SER A 174 39.53 -2.38 -3.85
CA SER A 174 38.58 -1.29 -3.67
C SER A 174 38.11 -0.68 -5.00
N SER A 175 37.75 -1.52 -5.97
CA SER A 175 36.96 -1.06 -7.11
C SER A 175 35.56 -0.72 -6.59
N SER A 176 35.17 0.55 -6.73
CA SER A 176 33.84 1.08 -6.40
C SER A 176 32.77 0.51 -7.34
N GLY A 177 32.60 -0.81 -7.35
CA GLY A 177 31.55 -1.49 -8.09
C GLY A 177 30.21 -0.93 -7.66
N GLN A 178 29.42 -0.48 -8.63
CA GLN A 178 28.09 0.05 -8.36
C GLN A 178 27.25 -1.08 -7.75
N GLN A 179 26.78 -0.90 -6.52
CA GLN A 179 25.90 -1.85 -5.84
C GLN A 179 24.52 -1.84 -6.52
N CYS A 180 23.81 -2.97 -6.51
CA CYS A 180 22.40 -3.00 -6.90
C CYS A 180 21.62 -1.90 -6.17
N ASN A 181 20.97 -1.02 -6.91
CA ASN A 181 20.17 0.07 -6.39
C ASN A 181 18.66 -0.21 -6.53
N VAL A 182 18.26 -1.27 -7.26
CA VAL A 182 16.87 -1.70 -7.39
C VAL A 182 16.77 -3.17 -7.04
N VAL A 183 15.73 -3.54 -6.30
CA VAL A 183 15.45 -4.93 -5.94
C VAL A 183 14.01 -5.28 -6.35
N PHE A 184 13.88 -6.42 -7.00
CA PHE A 184 12.62 -7.07 -7.31
C PHE A 184 12.57 -8.38 -6.51
N ALA A 185 11.51 -8.61 -5.75
CA ALA A 185 11.36 -9.78 -4.89
C ALA A 185 10.05 -10.50 -5.19
N ASP A 186 10.14 -11.63 -5.86
CA ASP A 186 9.06 -12.59 -6.04
C ASP A 186 9.51 -13.91 -5.44
N ILE A 187 9.46 -14.02 -4.11
CA ILE A 187 9.73 -15.30 -3.44
C ILE A 187 8.54 -16.27 -3.55
N GLY A 188 7.89 -16.28 -4.72
CA GLY A 188 6.62 -16.91 -5.04
C GLY A 188 6.51 -18.36 -4.58
N GLY A 189 5.32 -18.70 -4.09
CA GLY A 189 4.92 -19.99 -3.55
C GLY A 189 3.99 -19.82 -2.35
N ASN A 190 3.62 -20.92 -1.69
CA ASN A 190 2.95 -20.93 -0.38
C ASN A 190 3.90 -20.47 0.76
N ARG A 191 4.84 -19.57 0.45
CA ARG A 191 5.79 -19.00 1.42
C ARG A 191 4.98 -17.99 2.25
N GLN A 192 4.92 -18.26 3.54
CA GLN A 192 4.13 -17.46 4.47
C GLN A 192 4.73 -16.05 4.60
N LEU A 193 3.88 -15.05 4.84
CA LEU A 193 4.23 -13.65 5.06
C LEU A 193 5.45 -13.45 5.98
N GLU A 194 5.64 -14.30 6.98
CA GLU A 194 6.76 -14.29 7.93
C GLU A 194 8.13 -14.33 7.22
N ALA A 195 8.25 -15.10 6.14
CA ALA A 195 9.51 -15.20 5.39
C ALA A 195 9.84 -13.88 4.69
N LEU A 196 8.84 -13.21 4.12
CA LEU A 196 8.99 -11.88 3.52
C LEU A 196 9.40 -10.87 4.57
N LEU A 197 8.71 -10.84 5.70
CA LEU A 197 8.99 -9.87 6.77
C LEU A 197 10.37 -10.04 7.40
N ARG A 198 10.99 -11.23 7.35
CA ARG A 198 12.42 -11.39 7.68
C ARG A 198 13.34 -10.89 6.57
N LEU A 199 12.95 -11.09 5.32
CA LEU A 199 13.73 -10.71 4.15
C LEU A 199 13.80 -9.19 3.96
N LEU A 200 12.67 -8.47 4.04
CA LEU A 200 12.62 -7.06 3.64
C LEU A 200 13.52 -6.15 4.51
N PRO A 201 13.54 -6.27 5.86
CA PRO A 201 14.47 -5.49 6.69
C PRO A 201 15.92 -5.76 6.34
N TRP A 202 16.27 -7.02 6.04
CA TRP A 202 17.61 -7.39 5.61
C TRP A 202 17.97 -6.72 4.28
N VAL A 203 17.09 -6.77 3.27
CA VAL A 203 17.29 -6.09 1.97
C VAL A 203 17.46 -4.58 2.16
N LEU A 204 16.58 -3.94 2.93
CA LEU A 204 16.62 -2.50 3.18
C LEU A 204 17.88 -2.07 3.93
N LYS A 205 18.37 -2.89 4.87
CA LYS A 205 19.57 -2.62 5.65
C LYS A 205 20.86 -2.83 4.87
N HIS A 206 20.96 -3.92 4.13
CA HIS A 206 22.22 -4.38 3.54
C HIS A 206 22.37 -4.01 2.05
N ILE A 207 21.27 -4.02 1.29
CA ILE A 207 21.28 -3.63 -0.13
C ILE A 207 20.98 -2.15 -0.29
N LYS A 208 20.10 -1.59 0.56
CA LYS A 208 19.69 -0.17 0.55
C LYS A 208 19.20 0.32 -0.83
N PRO A 209 18.27 -0.40 -1.49
CA PRO A 209 17.81 0.00 -2.80
C PRO A 209 17.03 1.33 -2.76
N ARG A 210 17.08 2.09 -3.86
CA ARG A 210 16.16 3.22 -4.12
C ARG A 210 14.73 2.72 -4.39
N LEU A 211 14.59 1.51 -4.93
CA LEU A 211 13.31 0.90 -5.27
C LEU A 211 13.31 -0.58 -4.89
N LEU A 212 12.31 -1.00 -4.13
CA LEU A 212 12.02 -2.38 -3.80
C LEU A 212 10.61 -2.72 -4.27
N VAL A 213 10.48 -3.65 -5.21
CA VAL A 213 9.19 -4.18 -5.65
C VAL A 213 9.00 -5.57 -5.07
N VAL A 214 7.92 -5.79 -4.34
CA VAL A 214 7.61 -7.05 -3.66
C VAL A 214 6.32 -7.62 -4.21
N LYS A 215 6.38 -8.86 -4.71
CA LYS A 215 5.19 -9.62 -5.07
C LYS A 215 4.77 -10.53 -3.91
N SER A 216 3.58 -10.30 -3.37
CA SER A 216 2.98 -11.09 -2.29
C SER A 216 1.50 -10.76 -2.13
N GLU A 217 0.63 -11.76 -2.28
CA GLU A 217 -0.81 -11.62 -2.06
C GLU A 217 -1.12 -11.27 -0.59
N GLU A 218 -0.47 -11.94 0.37
CA GLU A 218 -0.69 -11.70 1.80
C GLU A 218 -0.26 -10.30 2.23
N LEU A 219 0.92 -9.84 1.78
CA LEU A 219 1.42 -8.50 2.09
C LEU A 219 0.57 -7.42 1.41
N ALA A 220 0.14 -7.64 0.16
CA ALA A 220 -0.76 -6.73 -0.55
C ALA A 220 -2.09 -6.60 0.17
N ALA A 221 -2.72 -7.72 0.55
CA ALA A 221 -3.97 -7.72 1.29
C ALA A 221 -3.82 -7.05 2.67
N ALA A 222 -2.67 -7.22 3.35
CA ALA A 222 -2.39 -6.52 4.60
C ALA A 222 -2.25 -5.00 4.42
N ALA A 223 -1.59 -4.56 3.35
CA ALA A 223 -1.47 -3.15 2.99
C ALA A 223 -2.84 -2.54 2.64
N GLU A 224 -3.66 -3.23 1.86
CA GLU A 224 -5.01 -2.80 1.48
C GLU A 224 -5.93 -2.62 2.70
N ARG A 225 -5.92 -3.57 3.64
CA ARG A 225 -6.67 -3.44 4.90
C ARG A 225 -6.25 -2.20 5.68
N GLN A 226 -4.95 -1.92 5.74
CA GLN A 226 -4.46 -0.71 6.42
C GLN A 226 -4.95 0.57 5.74
N LEU A 227 -4.90 0.61 4.40
CA LEU A 227 -5.40 1.76 3.62
C LEU A 227 -6.89 2.00 3.85
N GLN A 228 -7.70 0.93 3.85
CA GLN A 228 -9.13 1.01 4.14
C GLN A 228 -9.39 1.55 5.56
N GLN A 229 -8.65 1.06 6.56
CA GLN A 229 -8.77 1.57 7.94
C GLN A 229 -8.41 3.06 8.04
N GLN A 230 -7.34 3.50 7.37
CA GLN A 230 -6.95 4.92 7.34
C GLN A 230 -8.04 5.78 6.69
N GLN A 231 -8.62 5.33 5.58
CA GLN A 231 -9.72 6.05 4.91
C GLN A 231 -10.96 6.15 5.79
N GLN A 232 -11.34 5.07 6.48
CA GLN A 232 -12.46 5.08 7.42
C GLN A 232 -12.21 6.05 8.58
N GLN A 233 -11.01 6.07 9.15
CA GLN A 233 -10.65 7.01 10.22
C GLN A 233 -10.70 8.47 9.74
N GLN A 234 -10.21 8.76 8.54
CA GLN A 234 -10.29 10.11 7.95
C GLN A 234 -11.74 10.54 7.73
N GLN A 235 -12.60 9.64 7.23
CA GLN A 235 -14.03 9.94 7.05
C GLN A 235 -14.72 10.21 8.40
N GLN A 236 -14.43 9.42 9.43
CA GLN A 236 -14.96 9.64 10.79
C GLN A 236 -14.50 10.98 11.37
N GLN A 237 -13.23 11.34 11.20
CA GLN A 237 -12.69 12.64 11.64
C GLN A 237 -13.35 13.82 10.90
N GLN A 238 -13.59 13.69 9.59
CA GLN A 238 -14.29 14.69 8.80
C GLN A 238 -15.75 14.85 9.26
N GLN A 239 -16.46 13.75 9.49
CA GLN A 239 -17.83 13.77 10.01
C GLN A 239 -17.89 14.40 11.41
N HIS A 240 -16.95 14.05 12.29
CA HIS A 240 -16.86 14.65 13.62
C HIS A 240 -16.60 16.16 13.55
N LYS A 241 -15.70 16.60 12.66
CA LYS A 241 -15.43 18.03 12.43
C LYS A 241 -16.67 18.76 11.91
N GLN A 242 -17.42 18.17 10.98
CA GLN A 242 -18.67 18.73 10.47
C GLN A 242 -19.75 18.81 11.56
N GLN A 243 -19.88 17.79 12.41
CA GLN A 243 -20.80 17.80 13.54
C GLN A 243 -20.43 18.90 14.56
N GLN A 244 -19.14 19.05 14.89
CA GLN A 244 -18.69 20.13 15.78
C GLN A 244 -18.97 21.51 15.19
N GLN A 245 -18.76 21.70 13.89
CA GLN A 245 -19.11 22.94 13.20
C GLN A 245 -20.62 23.20 13.27
N HIS A 246 -21.44 22.18 13.03
CA HIS A 246 -22.89 22.28 13.13
C HIS A 246 -23.35 22.62 14.56
N ILE A 247 -22.79 21.97 15.58
CA ILE A 247 -23.04 22.29 16.99
C ILE A 247 -22.64 23.72 17.30
N GLY A 248 -21.48 24.18 16.81
CA GLY A 248 -21.02 25.56 16.99
C GLY A 248 -21.98 26.59 16.35
N VAL A 249 -22.51 26.29 15.16
CA VAL A 249 -23.54 27.14 14.52
C VAL A 249 -24.83 27.18 15.34
N LEU A 250 -25.31 26.04 15.83
CA LEU A 250 -26.51 25.97 16.66
C LEU A 250 -26.32 26.73 17.99
N GLN A 251 -25.15 26.61 18.61
CA GLN A 251 -24.80 27.35 19.84
C GLN A 251 -24.75 28.86 19.61
N ALA A 252 -24.19 29.31 18.48
CA ALA A 252 -24.17 30.72 18.10
C ALA A 252 -25.60 31.26 17.90
N GLN A 253 -26.45 30.52 17.18
CA GLN A 253 -27.86 30.89 16.99
C GLN A 253 -28.64 30.95 18.31
N GLN A 254 -28.37 30.03 19.25
CA GLN A 254 -28.98 30.06 20.58
C GLN A 254 -28.51 31.27 21.40
N ALA A 255 -27.22 31.64 21.31
CA ALA A 255 -26.69 32.82 21.98
C ALA A 255 -27.34 34.11 21.44
N ASP A 256 -27.48 34.24 20.12
CA ASP A 256 -28.17 35.37 19.49
C ASP A 256 -29.66 35.42 19.89
N GLY A 257 -30.32 34.25 19.92
CA GLY A 257 -31.70 34.13 20.42
C GLY A 257 -31.84 34.56 21.88
N GLN A 258 -30.88 34.22 22.75
CA GLN A 258 -30.88 34.68 24.15
C GLN A 258 -30.64 36.18 24.27
N GLN A 259 -29.87 36.81 23.38
CA GLN A 259 -29.70 38.27 23.37
C GLN A 259 -30.97 39.03 22.96
N LEU A 260 -31.88 38.40 22.22
CA LEU A 260 -33.17 38.98 21.87
C LEU A 260 -34.23 38.87 22.99
N LEU A 261 -34.03 37.98 23.98
CA LEU A 261 -35.00 37.79 25.07
C LEU A 261 -35.32 39.07 25.86
N PRO A 262 -34.35 39.95 26.22
CA PRO A 262 -34.65 41.23 26.87
C PRO A 262 -35.48 42.17 26.01
N GLN A 263 -35.26 42.21 24.69
CA GLN A 263 -36.01 43.06 23.76
C GLN A 263 -37.47 42.58 23.62
N VAL A 264 -37.66 41.25 23.54
CA VAL A 264 -38.99 40.63 23.53
C VAL A 264 -39.72 40.88 24.84
N ALA A 265 -39.02 40.83 25.98
CA ALA A 265 -39.58 41.18 27.28
C ALA A 265 -40.03 42.65 27.35
N GLN A 266 -39.20 43.59 26.90
CA GLN A 266 -39.56 45.01 26.83
C GLN A 266 -40.78 45.29 25.94
N LEU A 267 -40.87 44.63 24.78
CA LEU A 267 -42.05 44.73 23.89
C LEU A 267 -43.32 44.20 24.56
N ARG A 268 -43.23 43.07 25.27
CA ARG A 268 -44.34 42.50 26.02
C ARG A 268 -44.83 43.43 27.12
N ASP A 269 -43.91 43.99 27.90
CA ASP A 269 -44.23 44.93 28.97
C ASP A 269 -44.88 46.21 28.40
N GLY A 270 -44.34 46.72 27.28
CA GLY A 270 -44.92 47.86 26.56
C GLY A 270 -46.36 47.58 26.06
N MET A 271 -46.61 46.40 25.51
CA MET A 271 -47.97 46.00 25.10
C MET A 271 -48.93 45.90 26.29
N GLN A 272 -48.49 45.34 27.43
CA GLN A 272 -49.31 45.26 28.64
C GLN A 272 -49.64 46.65 29.20
N GLN A 273 -48.67 47.57 29.21
CA GLN A 273 -48.91 48.96 29.61
C GLN A 273 -49.94 49.65 28.70
N LEU A 274 -49.82 49.47 27.38
CA LEU A 274 -50.79 50.03 26.43
C LEU A 274 -52.21 49.46 26.65
N GLN A 275 -52.31 48.16 26.94
CA GLN A 275 -53.60 47.52 27.24
C GLN A 275 -54.21 48.04 28.54
N GLN A 276 -53.40 48.24 29.58
CA GLN A 276 -53.84 48.85 30.85
C GLN A 276 -54.31 50.31 30.64
N GLN A 277 -53.61 51.09 29.81
CA GLN A 277 -54.01 52.46 29.45
C GLN A 277 -55.36 52.48 28.72
N LEU A 278 -55.59 51.57 27.76
CA LEU A 278 -56.86 51.45 27.06
C LEU A 278 -58.02 51.06 28.00
N GLN A 279 -57.80 50.13 28.92
CA GLN A 279 -58.78 49.76 29.94
C GLN A 279 -59.10 50.94 30.87
N ALA A 280 -58.07 51.66 31.35
CA ALA A 280 -58.24 52.84 32.18
C ALA A 280 -59.00 53.97 31.46
N ALA A 281 -58.69 54.21 30.18
CA ALA A 281 -59.39 55.20 29.35
C ALA A 281 -60.87 54.83 29.13
N THR A 282 -61.17 53.54 29.00
CA THR A 282 -62.55 53.03 28.88
C THR A 282 -63.34 53.25 30.17
N LEU A 283 -62.74 52.95 31.32
CA LEU A 283 -63.36 53.19 32.64
C LEU A 283 -63.56 54.70 32.91
N SER A 284 -62.62 55.53 32.48
CA SER A 284 -62.71 56.99 32.62
C SER A 284 -63.81 57.60 31.77
N ARG A 285 -64.11 57.01 30.59
CA ARG A 285 -65.25 57.41 29.75
C ARG A 285 -66.60 56.93 30.29
N GLY A 286 -66.64 55.84 31.05
CA GLY A 286 -67.86 55.35 31.69
C GLY A 286 -68.36 56.20 32.87
N ALA A 287 -67.51 57.05 33.45
CA ALA A 287 -67.88 57.91 34.57
C ALA A 287 -68.49 59.26 34.14
N ALA A 288 -68.44 59.61 32.84
CA ALA A 288 -68.96 60.86 32.30
C ALA A 288 -69.98 60.58 31.18
N GLY A 289 -71.23 60.33 31.58
CA GLY A 289 -72.38 60.44 30.68
C GLY A 289 -73.12 59.14 30.41
N GLY A 290 -74.28 58.99 31.07
CA GLY A 290 -75.35 58.15 30.56
C GLY A 290 -75.85 58.66 29.21
N GLY A 291 -76.14 57.74 28.30
CA GLY A 291 -76.63 58.07 26.96
C GLY A 291 -76.65 56.85 26.05
N VAL A 292 -77.77 56.15 26.10
CA VAL A 292 -78.20 55.02 25.26
C VAL A 292 -78.07 55.33 23.77
N VAL A 293 -77.52 54.42 22.94
CA VAL A 293 -78.18 54.04 21.68
C VAL A 293 -77.76 52.63 21.25
N ALA A 294 -78.73 51.75 21.10
CA ALA A 294 -78.64 50.51 20.35
C ALA A 294 -78.67 50.81 18.84
N ALA A 295 -77.83 50.15 18.06
CA ALA A 295 -77.99 50.07 16.61
C ALA A 295 -77.59 48.68 16.11
N ALA A 296 -78.62 47.87 15.90
CA ALA A 296 -78.55 46.71 15.02
C ALA A 296 -78.48 47.20 13.57
N ALA A 297 -77.60 46.61 12.76
CA ALA A 297 -77.72 46.66 11.30
C ALA A 297 -77.00 45.47 10.69
N ALA A 298 -77.82 44.55 10.18
CA ALA A 298 -77.45 43.55 9.20
C ALA A 298 -77.14 44.21 7.85
N CYS A 299 -76.19 43.66 7.10
CA CYS A 299 -76.05 43.69 5.63
C CYS A 299 -75.00 42.63 5.28
N ALA A 300 -75.39 41.48 4.73
CA ALA A 300 -75.56 41.22 3.30
C ALA A 300 -74.21 40.97 2.60
N GLU A 301 -73.97 39.69 2.26
CA GLU A 301 -72.92 39.24 1.36
C GLU A 301 -73.14 39.74 -0.07
N PRO A 302 -72.05 39.94 -0.83
CA PRO A 302 -72.09 39.63 -2.25
C PRO A 302 -70.96 38.69 -2.68
N ASN A 303 -71.37 37.66 -3.42
CA ASN A 303 -70.56 36.95 -4.41
C ASN A 303 -69.87 37.93 -5.36
N GLY A 304 -68.58 37.73 -5.66
CA GLY A 304 -67.93 38.44 -6.77
C GLY A 304 -66.42 38.27 -6.89
N ARG A 305 -66.01 37.34 -7.76
CA ARG A 305 -64.88 37.41 -8.70
C ARG A 305 -63.48 37.82 -8.23
N SER A 306 -62.56 36.86 -8.36
CA SER A 306 -61.41 36.88 -9.27
C SER A 306 -60.62 38.19 -9.39
N THR A 307 -59.44 38.22 -8.75
CA THR A 307 -58.25 38.91 -9.27
C THR A 307 -57.00 38.09 -8.94
N ASP A 308 -56.34 37.65 -10.01
CA ASP A 308 -54.90 37.66 -10.25
C ASP A 308 -53.95 37.58 -9.06
N ASN A 309 -53.37 36.39 -8.92
CA ASN A 309 -52.20 36.09 -8.11
C ASN A 309 -50.95 36.64 -8.81
N ALA A 310 -50.67 37.94 -8.60
CA ALA A 310 -49.43 38.57 -9.03
C ALA A 310 -48.30 38.26 -8.03
N GLY A 311 -47.18 37.79 -8.57
CA GLY A 311 -46.06 37.23 -7.84
C GLY A 311 -45.47 38.13 -6.75
N ASN A 312 -45.17 37.49 -5.62
CA ASN A 312 -44.22 38.01 -4.65
C ASN A 312 -42.92 37.21 -4.79
N SER A 313 -42.04 37.70 -5.68
CA SER A 313 -40.66 37.23 -5.85
C SER A 313 -39.76 38.07 -4.95
N SER A 314 -39.75 37.78 -3.65
CA SER A 314 -38.79 38.36 -2.70
C SER A 314 -37.60 37.42 -2.54
N SER A 315 -36.57 37.67 -3.35
CA SER A 315 -35.16 37.67 -2.98
C SER A 315 -34.68 36.60 -1.97
N SER A 316 -34.47 35.38 -2.45
CA SER A 316 -33.63 34.34 -1.83
C SER A 316 -32.32 34.18 -2.61
N GLN A 317 -31.67 35.27 -2.98
CA GLN A 317 -30.38 35.28 -3.67
C GLN A 317 -29.40 36.15 -2.89
N SER A 318 -28.74 35.57 -1.88
CA SER A 318 -27.44 36.09 -1.39
C SER A 318 -26.70 35.20 -0.39
N GLN A 319 -27.23 34.05 0.06
CA GLN A 319 -26.51 33.19 1.03
C GLN A 319 -25.82 31.95 0.45
N GLU A 320 -26.01 31.60 -0.82
CA GLU A 320 -25.42 30.37 -1.40
C GLU A 320 -24.01 30.54 -2.00
N GLN A 321 -23.49 31.77 -2.13
CA GLN A 321 -22.19 32.00 -2.78
C GLN A 321 -20.99 32.11 -1.83
N GLN A 322 -21.16 32.10 -0.50
CA GLN A 322 -20.03 32.23 0.44
C GLN A 322 -19.49 30.90 0.99
N GLN A 323 -20.12 29.76 0.73
CA GLN A 323 -19.64 28.45 1.22
C GLN A 323 -18.64 27.72 0.29
N HIS A 324 -18.25 28.31 -0.85
CA HIS A 324 -17.34 27.67 -1.81
C HIS A 324 -15.90 28.21 -1.88
N GLN A 325 -15.49 29.12 -1.00
CA GLN A 325 -14.14 29.72 -1.07
C GLN A 325 -13.18 29.42 0.10
N GLN A 326 -13.51 28.53 1.05
CA GLN A 326 -12.64 28.27 2.22
C GLN A 326 -12.05 26.85 2.34
N SER A 327 -12.06 26.04 1.28
CA SER A 327 -11.51 24.67 1.29
C SER A 327 -10.25 24.48 0.44
N SER A 328 -9.42 25.50 0.28
CA SER A 328 -8.13 25.44 -0.43
C SER A 328 -6.93 25.65 0.50
N SER A 329 -6.87 24.90 1.61
CA SER A 329 -5.57 24.61 2.24
C SER A 329 -5.13 23.21 1.83
N ALA A 330 -4.26 23.19 0.81
CA ALA A 330 -3.64 22.02 0.23
C ALA A 330 -2.72 21.32 1.26
N GLY A 331 -3.30 20.51 2.13
CA GLY A 331 -2.59 19.31 2.59
C GLY A 331 -2.49 18.39 1.40
N ALA A 332 -1.27 18.06 0.95
CA ALA A 332 -1.05 17.13 -0.15
C ALA A 332 -1.86 15.86 0.11
N ALA A 333 -2.95 15.68 -0.64
CA ALA A 333 -3.72 14.45 -0.59
C ALA A 333 -2.72 13.33 -0.91
N ALA A 334 -2.45 12.47 0.08
CA ALA A 334 -1.57 11.34 -0.15
C ALA A 334 -2.07 10.61 -1.39
N ALA A 335 -1.17 10.33 -2.33
CA ALA A 335 -1.55 9.67 -3.56
C ALA A 335 -2.26 8.36 -3.20
N ALA A 336 -3.42 8.12 -3.79
CA ALA A 336 -4.21 6.93 -3.52
C ALA A 336 -3.30 5.69 -3.56
N GLY A 337 -3.34 4.86 -2.50
CA GLY A 337 -2.50 3.69 -2.35
C GLY A 337 -1.23 3.86 -1.52
N GLN A 338 -0.95 5.04 -0.95
CA GLN A 338 0.19 5.24 -0.05
C GLN A 338 -0.16 5.02 1.43
N ILE A 339 0.65 4.23 2.13
CA ILE A 339 0.56 4.08 3.59
C ILE A 339 1.21 5.30 4.25
N LEU A 340 0.41 6.10 4.97
CA LEU A 340 0.86 7.36 5.57
C LEU A 340 1.94 7.22 6.65
N ASN A 341 1.89 6.12 7.41
CA ASN A 341 2.89 5.79 8.43
C ASN A 341 3.45 4.39 8.16
N PRO A 342 4.42 4.26 7.22
CA PRO A 342 4.98 2.96 6.84
C PRO A 342 5.64 2.24 8.01
N GLN A 343 6.30 2.97 8.92
CA GLN A 343 7.00 2.37 10.06
C GLN A 343 6.00 1.76 11.06
N ALA A 344 4.96 2.50 11.45
CA ALA A 344 3.95 1.94 12.37
C ALA A 344 3.19 0.76 11.75
N TRP A 345 2.93 0.80 10.44
CA TRP A 345 2.36 -0.35 9.73
C TRP A 345 3.31 -1.55 9.73
N TRP A 346 4.60 -1.30 9.51
CA TRP A 346 5.63 -2.34 9.58
C TRP A 346 5.71 -2.98 10.96
N ASP A 347 5.78 -2.18 12.02
CA ASP A 347 5.83 -2.64 13.41
C ASP A 347 4.59 -3.48 13.76
N TRP A 348 3.40 -3.03 13.32
CA TRP A 348 2.16 -3.79 13.48
C TRP A 348 2.22 -5.15 12.79
N LEU A 349 2.76 -5.20 11.57
CA LEU A 349 2.86 -6.41 10.77
C LEU A 349 3.83 -7.42 11.40
N GLU A 350 4.96 -6.95 11.95
CA GLU A 350 5.91 -7.79 12.70
C GLU A 350 5.26 -8.42 13.94
N VAL A 351 4.40 -7.66 14.65
CA VAL A 351 3.64 -8.18 15.80
C VAL A 351 2.61 -9.23 15.37
N GLN A 352 1.84 -8.97 14.29
CA GLN A 352 0.83 -9.91 13.80
C GLN A 352 1.44 -11.24 13.35
N CYS A 353 2.61 -11.19 12.71
CA CYS A 353 3.32 -12.37 12.21
C CYS A 353 4.19 -13.06 13.28
N GLY A 354 4.11 -12.65 14.55
CA GLY A 354 4.89 -13.25 15.64
C GLY A 354 6.41 -13.15 15.44
N LEU A 355 6.86 -12.17 14.63
CA LEU A 355 8.28 -11.97 14.34
C LEU A 355 8.99 -11.17 15.42
N ASN A 356 8.25 -10.52 16.30
CA ASN A 356 8.80 -9.98 17.52
C ASN A 356 9.12 -11.14 18.48
N PRO A 357 10.40 -11.53 18.67
CA PRO A 357 10.77 -12.68 19.49
C PRO A 357 10.39 -12.49 20.97
N LEU A 358 10.16 -11.23 21.38
CA LEU A 358 9.74 -10.87 22.74
C LEU A 358 8.23 -11.06 22.96
N LEU A 359 7.46 -11.35 21.90
CA LEU A 359 6.03 -11.58 21.94
C LEU A 359 5.72 -13.00 21.43
N HIS A 360 6.26 -14.02 22.08
CA HIS A 360 5.65 -15.34 21.97
C HIS A 360 4.21 -15.25 22.51
N THR A 361 3.25 -15.22 21.59
CA THR A 361 1.82 -14.99 21.88
C THR A 361 1.17 -16.12 22.68
N GLY A 362 1.93 -17.16 23.06
CA GLY A 362 1.44 -18.36 23.72
C GLY A 362 0.48 -19.19 22.86
N ARG A 363 0.31 -18.85 21.57
CA ARG A 363 -0.61 -19.53 20.64
C ARG A 363 0.16 -20.39 19.66
N ALA A 364 -0.41 -21.54 19.33
CA ALA A 364 0.12 -22.39 18.29
C ALA A 364 -0.13 -21.78 16.90
N GLU A 365 0.93 -21.66 16.10
CA GLU A 365 0.81 -21.24 14.70
C GLU A 365 -0.04 -22.19 13.84
N PRO A 366 -0.79 -21.67 12.85
CA PRO A 366 -1.73 -22.47 12.04
C PRO A 366 -1.10 -23.67 11.33
N TRP A 367 0.11 -23.54 10.77
CA TRP A 367 0.77 -24.66 10.10
C TRP A 367 1.14 -25.79 11.07
N PHE A 368 1.45 -25.45 12.33
CA PHE A 368 1.77 -26.45 13.34
C PHE A 368 0.52 -27.18 13.78
N LEU A 369 -0.59 -26.46 13.98
CA LEU A 369 -1.89 -27.07 14.25
C LEU A 369 -2.29 -28.05 13.14
N GLN A 370 -2.17 -27.62 11.88
CA GLN A 370 -2.44 -28.48 10.71
C GLN A 370 -1.47 -29.68 10.65
N ALA A 371 -0.18 -29.46 10.91
CA ALA A 371 0.81 -30.54 10.91
C ALA A 371 0.54 -31.55 12.04
N ARG A 372 0.14 -31.08 13.22
CA ARG A 372 -0.21 -31.91 14.37
C ARG A 372 -1.47 -32.74 14.11
N GLU A 373 -2.51 -32.14 13.52
CA GLU A 373 -3.71 -32.85 13.07
C GLU A 373 -3.38 -33.95 12.05
N GLN A 374 -2.39 -33.69 11.19
CA GLN A 374 -1.87 -34.66 10.23
C GLN A 374 -0.83 -35.64 10.82
N GLY A 375 -0.56 -35.60 12.13
CA GLY A 375 0.42 -36.48 12.78
C GLY A 375 1.87 -36.28 12.30
N PHE A 376 2.22 -35.08 11.82
CA PHE A 376 3.55 -34.72 11.31
C PHE A 376 4.11 -35.64 10.22
N VAL A 377 3.25 -36.24 9.39
CA VAL A 377 3.66 -37.18 8.31
C VAL A 377 4.50 -36.58 7.18
N LYS A 378 4.66 -35.25 7.14
CA LYS A 378 5.42 -34.56 6.08
C LYS A 378 6.91 -34.57 6.41
N ASN A 379 7.75 -34.58 5.37
CA ASN A 379 9.19 -34.40 5.53
C ASN A 379 9.48 -33.15 6.40
N PRO A 380 10.25 -33.27 7.51
CA PRO A 380 10.53 -32.16 8.42
C PRO A 380 11.09 -30.91 7.73
N LEU A 381 11.81 -31.07 6.61
CA LEU A 381 12.36 -29.97 5.82
C LEU A 381 11.30 -29.16 5.05
N ARG A 382 10.02 -29.55 5.10
CA ARG A 382 8.90 -28.77 4.57
C ARG A 382 8.33 -27.78 5.57
N TYR A 383 8.64 -27.90 6.86
CA TYR A 383 8.19 -26.93 7.87
C TYR A 383 9.02 -25.65 7.81
N PRO A 384 8.45 -24.47 8.12
CA PRO A 384 9.18 -23.19 8.07
C PRO A 384 10.45 -23.22 8.92
N GLN A 385 11.57 -22.65 8.46
CA GLN A 385 12.81 -22.61 9.26
C GLN A 385 12.66 -21.64 10.46
N ARG A 386 13.07 -22.11 11.63
CA ARG A 386 13.01 -21.36 12.90
C ARG A 386 14.41 -21.10 13.45
N PHE A 387 14.51 -20.07 14.27
CA PHE A 387 15.75 -19.59 14.85
C PHE A 387 15.54 -19.29 16.33
N THR A 388 16.58 -19.51 17.13
CA THR A 388 16.67 -19.07 18.51
C THR A 388 16.89 -17.56 18.61
N ALA A 389 16.83 -16.99 19.81
CA ALA A 389 17.03 -15.56 20.05
C ALA A 389 18.43 -15.05 19.63
N ASP A 390 19.45 -15.90 19.69
CA ASP A 390 20.81 -15.64 19.21
C ASP A 390 20.97 -15.86 17.69
N GLY A 391 19.90 -16.23 16.98
CA GLY A 391 19.91 -16.41 15.52
C GLY A 391 20.41 -17.79 15.07
N THR A 392 20.58 -18.75 15.97
CA THR A 392 20.94 -20.14 15.62
C THR A 392 19.73 -20.87 15.04
N ARG A 393 19.91 -21.59 13.93
CA ARG A 393 18.83 -22.37 13.30
C ARG A 393 18.39 -23.52 14.20
N ILE A 394 17.09 -23.67 14.44
CA ILE A 394 16.53 -24.83 15.15
C ILE A 394 16.42 -26.00 14.19
N CYS A 395 16.87 -27.18 14.63
CA CYS A 395 16.91 -28.38 13.80
C CYS A 395 15.52 -29.00 13.62
N ARG A 396 14.99 -28.94 12.39
CA ARG A 396 13.71 -29.54 12.01
C ARG A 396 13.68 -31.07 12.15
N PRO A 397 14.67 -31.84 11.61
CA PRO A 397 14.68 -33.29 11.80
C PRO A 397 14.70 -33.73 13.26
N HIS A 398 15.40 -33.02 14.14
CA HIS A 398 15.40 -33.35 15.57
C HIS A 398 14.03 -33.13 16.21
N ASN A 399 13.32 -32.08 15.78
CA ASN A 399 12.07 -31.66 16.40
C ASN A 399 10.83 -32.46 15.96
N TYR A 400 10.86 -33.06 14.76
CA TYR A 400 9.73 -33.79 14.18
C TYR A 400 10.00 -35.27 13.92
N ASP A 401 11.26 -35.70 13.99
CA ASP A 401 11.67 -37.07 13.70
C ASP A 401 13.02 -37.36 14.40
N ARG A 402 13.98 -37.99 13.71
CA ARG A 402 15.35 -38.24 14.16
C ARG A 402 16.34 -37.42 13.34
N CYS A 403 17.12 -36.57 14.02
CA CYS A 403 18.31 -35.97 13.42
C CYS A 403 19.43 -37.01 13.30
N LEU A 404 19.71 -37.48 12.08
CA LEU A 404 20.80 -38.44 11.82
C LEU A 404 22.20 -37.87 12.01
N LYS A 405 22.33 -36.55 12.15
CA LYS A 405 23.60 -35.83 12.30
C LYS A 405 23.80 -35.30 13.71
N ILE A 406 23.18 -35.88 14.75
CA ILE A 406 23.10 -35.23 16.06
C ILE A 406 24.47 -34.75 16.61
N ALA A 407 25.53 -35.53 16.41
CA ALA A 407 26.89 -35.21 16.85
C ALA A 407 27.62 -34.14 16.01
N THR A 408 27.13 -33.84 14.80
CA THR A 408 27.77 -32.93 13.83
C THR A 408 26.82 -31.86 13.29
N CYS A 409 25.59 -31.82 13.80
CA CYS A 409 24.57 -30.88 13.37
C CYS A 409 24.90 -29.52 13.97
N GLY A 410 25.20 -28.53 13.13
CA GLY A 410 25.39 -27.14 13.56
C GLY A 410 24.09 -26.40 13.88
N PHE A 411 22.98 -27.12 14.08
CA PHE A 411 21.67 -26.57 14.41
C PHE A 411 21.31 -26.87 15.85
N ASP A 412 20.48 -26.03 16.42
CA ASP A 412 20.02 -26.16 17.78
C ASP A 412 19.06 -27.35 17.95
N HIS A 413 19.37 -28.19 18.94
CA HIS A 413 18.57 -29.34 19.39
C HIS A 413 17.94 -29.13 20.77
N VAL A 414 18.18 -27.98 21.41
CA VAL A 414 17.70 -27.67 22.75
C VAL A 414 16.31 -27.06 22.70
N HIS A 415 16.05 -26.19 21.72
CA HIS A 415 14.77 -25.49 21.61
C HIS A 415 13.76 -26.21 20.72
N CYS A 416 12.51 -26.14 21.16
CA CYS A 416 11.35 -26.59 20.43
C CYS A 416 11.19 -25.75 19.16
N HIS A 417 11.11 -26.40 18.00
CA HIS A 417 10.91 -25.73 16.72
C HIS A 417 9.55 -25.02 16.62
N HIS A 418 8.55 -25.49 17.36
CA HIS A 418 7.25 -24.84 17.37
C HIS A 418 7.24 -23.55 18.20
N CYS A 419 7.47 -23.66 19.50
CA CYS A 419 7.28 -22.57 20.45
C CYS A 419 8.56 -21.82 20.85
N GLY A 420 9.73 -22.28 20.41
CA GLY A 420 11.02 -21.66 20.73
C GLY A 420 11.52 -21.92 22.16
N ALA A 421 10.74 -22.56 23.04
CA ALA A 421 11.17 -22.86 24.40
C ALA A 421 12.09 -24.08 24.47
N ALA A 422 13.04 -24.05 25.40
CA ALA A 422 14.00 -25.13 25.62
C ALA A 422 13.36 -26.38 26.27
N GLY A 423 14.01 -27.53 26.10
CA GLY A 423 13.75 -28.73 26.92
C GLY A 423 12.70 -29.70 26.38
N HIS A 424 12.13 -29.44 25.19
CA HIS A 424 11.22 -30.37 24.52
C HIS A 424 11.28 -30.21 22.99
N ARG A 425 10.81 -31.22 22.26
CA ARG A 425 10.68 -31.18 20.81
C ARG A 425 9.31 -30.65 20.41
N ALA A 426 9.18 -30.23 19.16
CA ALA A 426 7.90 -29.80 18.60
C ALA A 426 6.81 -30.88 18.66
N LEU A 427 7.16 -32.17 18.54
CA LEU A 427 6.22 -33.29 18.75
C LEU A 427 5.64 -33.33 20.17
N ASP A 428 6.44 -32.90 21.15
CA ASP A 428 6.14 -32.97 22.57
C ASP A 428 5.60 -31.61 23.09
N CYS A 429 5.29 -30.67 22.19
CA CYS A 429 4.91 -29.30 22.56
C CYS A 429 3.45 -29.22 23.00
N HIS A 430 3.23 -28.77 24.24
CA HIS A 430 1.91 -28.68 24.86
C HIS A 430 1.13 -27.40 24.50
N ILE A 431 1.69 -26.51 23.67
CA ILE A 431 0.95 -25.34 23.21
C ILE A 431 -0.23 -25.82 22.36
N THR A 432 -1.44 -25.61 22.87
CA THR A 432 -2.70 -25.84 22.15
C THR A 432 -3.16 -24.55 21.47
N ALA A 433 -4.18 -24.67 20.62
CA ALA A 433 -4.73 -23.56 19.84
C ALA A 433 -5.21 -22.40 20.72
#